data_AF-A0A959CQH7-F1
#
_entry.id   AF-A0A959CQH7-F1
#
_cell.length_a   1.000
_cell.length_b   1.000
_cell.length_c   1.000
_cell.angle_alpha   90.00
_cell.angle_beta   90.00
_cell.angle_gamma   90.00
#
_symmetry.space_group_name_H-M   'P 1'
#
loop_
_entity.id
_entity.type
_entity.pdbx_description
1 polymer ?
#
loop_
_entity_poly.entity_id
_entity_poly.type
_entity_poly.pdbx_seq_one_letter_code
_entity_poly.pdbx_strand_id
1 'polypeptide(L)' 'MKKQSAKILIVDDEEDILLSLQFFLSQHFEEVKTESNPFQLPRLLRNNQFDLIILDMNFKKGDTSGQDGMMWLK' A
#
# COMPACT_ATOMS: atom_id res chain seq x y z
N MET A 1 11.87 17.67 -11.88
CA MET A 1 12.77 16.81 -11.07
C MET A 1 12.70 15.40 -11.64
N LYS A 2 13.81 14.66 -11.67
CA LYS A 2 13.77 13.26 -12.13
C LYS A 2 13.11 12.42 -11.03
N LYS A 3 12.12 11.61 -11.40
CA LYS A 3 11.48 10.67 -10.47
C LYS A 3 12.44 9.53 -10.11
N GLN A 4 12.29 8.97 -8.93
CA GLN A 4 13.00 7.76 -8.51
C GLN A 4 12.37 6.55 -9.19
N SER A 5 13.23 5.69 -9.76
CA SER A 5 12.80 4.42 -10.33
C SER A 5 12.63 3.42 -9.19
N ALA A 6 11.42 3.43 -8.63
CA ALA A 6 10.98 2.49 -7.61
C ALA A 6 9.46 2.30 -7.74
N LYS A 7 8.98 1.11 -7.40
CA LYS A 7 7.60 0.69 -7.47
C LYS A 7 7.02 0.57 -6.06
N ILE A 8 6.08 1.46 -5.75
CA ILE A 8 5.47 1.57 -4.43
C ILE A 8 4.08 0.94 -4.45
N LEU A 9 3.76 0.12 -3.45
CA LEU A 9 2.40 -0.35 -3.18
C LEU A 9 1.87 0.31 -1.90
N ILE A 10 0.64 0.77 -1.93
CA ILE A 10 -0.08 1.34 -0.79
C ILE A 10 -1.35 0.53 -0.60
N VAL A 11 -1.57 0.05 0.62
CA VAL A 11 -2.74 -0.77 0.97
C VAL A 11 -3.40 -0.21 2.22
N ASP A 12 -4.65 0.20 2.06
CA ASP A 12 -5.45 0.89 3.09
C ASP A 12 -6.93 0.77 2.69
N ASP A 13 -7.85 0.49 3.62
CA ASP A 13 -9.28 0.38 3.28
C ASP A 13 -9.97 1.74 3.06
N GLU A 14 -9.31 2.85 3.42
CA GLU A 14 -9.81 4.21 3.22
C GLU A 14 -9.31 4.80 1.87
N GLU A 15 -10.23 4.90 0.89
CA GLU A 15 -9.91 5.39 -0.46
C GLU A 15 -9.35 6.82 -0.48
N ASP A 16 -9.76 7.69 0.45
CA ASP A 16 -9.26 9.07 0.54
C ASP A 16 -7.77 9.11 0.93
N ILE A 17 -7.31 8.16 1.76
CA ILE A 17 -5.89 8.01 2.13
C ILE A 17 -5.11 7.52 0.92
N LEU A 18 -5.62 6.48 0.23
CA LEU A 18 -5.00 5.95 -0.99
C LEU A 18 -4.84 7.03 -2.07
N LEU A 19 -5.88 7.80 -2.34
CA LEU A 19 -5.87 8.88 -3.33
C LEU A 19 -4.83 9.94 -2.98
N SER A 20 -4.82 10.37 -1.72
CA SER A 20 -3.92 11.41 -1.22
C SER A 20 -2.46 10.98 -1.32
N LEU A 21 -2.14 9.76 -0.89
CA LEU A 21 -0.80 9.21 -0.96
C LEU A 21 -0.36 8.93 -2.40
N GLN A 22 -1.26 8.43 -3.26
CA GLN A 22 -0.97 8.22 -4.66
C GLN A 22 -0.63 9.53 -5.35
N PHE A 23 -1.44 10.58 -5.14
CA PHE A 23 -1.19 11.90 -5.69
C PHE A 23 0.18 12.43 -5.26
N PHE A 24 0.48 12.38 -3.96
CA PHE A 24 1.75 12.84 -3.42
C PHE A 24 2.95 12.04 -3.95
N LEU A 25 2.93 10.71 -3.82
CA LEU A 25 4.06 9.85 -4.18
C LEU A 25 4.29 9.77 -5.69
N SER A 26 3.23 9.91 -6.51
CA SER A 26 3.37 9.94 -7.96
C SER A 26 4.23 11.11 -8.46
N GLN A 27 4.40 12.17 -7.67
CA GLN A 27 5.32 13.27 -8.00
C GLN A 27 6.80 12.86 -7.86
N HIS A 28 7.09 11.83 -7.04
CA HIS A 28 8.43 11.42 -6.65
C HIS A 28 8.86 10.09 -7.28
N PHE A 29 7.94 9.17 -7.53
CA PHE A 29 8.22 7.80 -7.98
C PHE A 29 7.61 7.50 -9.35
N GLU A 30 8.29 6.65 -10.12
CA GLU A 30 7.84 6.24 -11.46
C GLU A 30 6.57 5.38 -11.42
N GLU A 31 6.42 4.49 -10.43
CA GLU A 31 5.25 3.62 -10.30
C GLU A 31 4.70 3.63 -8.87
N VAL A 32 3.45 4.06 -8.73
CA VAL A 32 2.71 4.04 -7.46
C VAL A 32 1.38 3.33 -7.68
N LYS A 33 1.20 2.21 -6.99
CA LYS A 33 0.00 1.39 -7.02
C LYS A 33 -0.72 1.46 -5.68
N THR A 34 -2.04 1.53 -5.73
CA THR A 34 -2.92 1.48 -4.57
C THR A 34 -3.79 0.23 -4.62
N GLU A 35 -4.20 -0.25 -3.46
CA GLU A 35 -5.15 -1.36 -3.31
C GLU A 35 -5.99 -1.14 -2.05
N SER A 36 -7.31 -1.03 -2.19
CA SER A 36 -8.21 -0.86 -1.06
C SER A 36 -8.61 -2.17 -0.39
N ASN A 37 -8.37 -3.29 -1.08
CA ASN A 37 -8.67 -4.61 -0.55
C ASN A 37 -7.36 -5.32 -0.12
N PRO A 38 -7.06 -5.39 1.19
CA PRO A 38 -5.85 -6.04 1.70
C PRO A 38 -5.77 -7.53 1.35
N PHE A 39 -6.91 -8.19 1.12
CA PHE A 39 -6.94 -9.60 0.71
C PHE A 39 -6.35 -9.82 -0.70
N GLN A 40 -6.12 -8.76 -1.47
CA GLN A 40 -5.43 -8.84 -2.76
C GLN A 40 -3.90 -8.82 -2.64
N LEU A 41 -3.36 -8.45 -1.47
CA LEU A 41 -1.92 -8.34 -1.24
C LEU A 41 -1.14 -9.62 -1.65
N PRO A 42 -1.56 -10.86 -1.30
CA PRO A 42 -0.85 -12.07 -1.74
C PRO A 42 -0.76 -12.20 -3.26
N ARG A 43 -1.85 -11.83 -3.97
CA ARG A 43 -1.89 -11.91 -5.43
C ARG A 43 -1.00 -10.84 -6.05
N LEU A 44 -1.00 -9.64 -5.48
CA LEU A 44 -0.16 -8.53 -5.94
C LEU A 44 1.32 -8.85 -5.78
N LEU A 45 1.73 -9.37 -4.62
CA LEU A 45 3.11 -9.74 -4.33
C LEU A 45 3.61 -10.93 -5.15
N ARG A 46 2.73 -11.87 -5.52
CA ARG A 46 3.10 -12.96 -6.45
C ARG A 46 3.35 -12.47 -7.88
N ASN A 47 2.60 -11.46 -8.32
CA ASN A 47 2.59 -11.03 -9.72
C ASN A 47 3.50 -9.81 -9.98
N ASN A 48 4.00 -9.15 -8.94
CA ASN A 48 4.79 -7.92 -9.05
C ASN A 48 5.89 -7.91 -7.98
N GLN A 49 7.04 -7.33 -8.31
CA GLN A 49 8.02 -6.92 -7.31
C GLN A 49 7.77 -5.46 -6.94
N PHE A 50 7.70 -5.17 -5.64
CA PHE A 50 7.59 -3.80 -5.11
C PHE A 50 8.83 -3.50 -4.28
N ASP A 51 9.37 -2.28 -4.40
CA ASP A 51 10.52 -1.83 -3.62
C ASP A 51 10.13 -1.38 -2.21
N LEU A 52 8.89 -0.89 -2.07
CA LEU A 52 8.30 -0.45 -0.80
C LEU A 52 6.81 -0.77 -0.78
N ILE A 53 6.35 -1.26 0.36
CA ILE A 53 4.93 -1.48 0.64
C ILE A 53 4.57 -0.64 1.86
N ILE A 54 3.57 0.23 1.71
CA ILE A 54 2.92 0.96 2.79
C ILE A 54 1.62 0.21 3.08
N LEU A 55 1.48 -0.30 4.30
CA LEU A 55 0.39 -1.17 4.71
C LEU A 55 -0.27 -0.59 5.96
N ASP A 56 -1.58 -0.36 5.91
CA ASP A 56 -2.34 -0.06 7.11
C ASP A 56 -2.39 -1.28 8.05
N MET A 57 -2.33 -1.01 9.35
CA MET A 57 -2.25 -2.04 10.39
C MET A 57 -3.61 -2.65 10.73
N ASN A 58 -4.73 -1.98 10.40
CA ASN A 58 -6.06 -2.36 10.84
C ASN A 58 -7.11 -2.13 9.73
N PHE A 59 -7.23 -3.08 8.80
CA PHE A 59 -8.19 -2.99 7.67
C PHE A 59 -9.69 -3.06 8.04
N LYS A 60 -10.00 -3.01 9.33
CA LYS A 60 -11.36 -2.95 9.85
C LYS A 60 -11.51 -1.70 10.70
N LYS A 61 -12.43 -0.84 10.29
CA LYS A 61 -12.79 0.39 11.00
C LYS A 61 -13.07 0.12 12.49
N GLY A 62 -12.23 0.70 13.35
CA GLY A 62 -12.35 0.62 14.81
C GLY A 62 -11.47 -0.44 15.49
N ASP A 63 -10.76 -1.28 14.73
CA ASP A 63 -9.71 -2.12 15.29
C ASP A 63 -8.43 -1.29 15.46
N THR A 64 -7.75 -1.49 16.59
CA THR A 64 -6.49 -0.80 16.94
C THR A 64 -5.42 -1.79 17.38
N SER A 65 -5.70 -3.09 17.25
CA SER A 65 -4.82 -4.16 17.72
C SER A 65 -3.57 -4.36 16.86
N GLY A 66 -3.61 -3.94 15.60
CA GLY A 66 -2.53 -4.11 14.62
C GLY A 66 -2.32 -5.56 14.18
N GLN A 67 -3.24 -6.47 14.52
CA GLN A 67 -3.07 -7.91 14.26
C GLN A 67 -3.12 -8.23 12.78
N ASP A 68 -3.97 -7.55 12.02
CA ASP A 68 -4.12 -7.77 10.59
C ASP A 68 -2.83 -7.39 9.84
N GLY A 69 -2.23 -6.23 10.15
CA GLY A 69 -0.93 -5.84 9.60
C GLY A 69 0.19 -6.83 10.00
N MET A 70 0.22 -7.27 11.26
CA MET A 70 1.21 -8.24 11.73
C MET A 70 1.06 -9.63 11.10
N MET A 71 -0.15 -10.04 10.71
CA MET A 71 -0.38 -11.28 9.98
C MET A 71 0.38 -11.29 8.64
N TRP A 72 0.51 -10.13 7.99
CA TRP A 72 1.23 -10.00 6.72
C TRP A 72 2.75 -9.99 6.85
N LEU A 73 3.28 -9.80 8.06
CA LEU A 73 4.73 -9.75 8.33
C LEU A 73 5.30 -11.09 8.84
N LYS A 74 4.46 -12.10 9.06
CA LYS A 74 4.89 -13.45 9.46
C LYS A 74 5.19 -14.33 8.26
#